data_AF-A0A1S9TPI3-F1
#
_entry.id   AF-A0A1S9TPI3-F1
#
_cell.length_a   1.000
_cell.length_b   1.000
_cell.length_c   1.000
_cell.angle_alpha   90.00
_cell.angle_beta   90.00
_cell.angle_gamma   90.00
#
_symmetry.space_group_name_H-M   'P 1'
#
loop_
_entity.id
_entity.type
_entity.pdbx_description
1 polymer ?
#
loop_
_entity_poly.entity_id
_entity_poly.type
_entity_poly.pdbx_seq_one_letter_code
_entity_poly.pdbx_strand_id
1 'polypeptide(L)'
;MELQFQNVYQQVENWYVLDSELPWDVKKLRNDLFSLIEVSATPVIFCDTCDANHVLLSLGEEEEEFLFPVGGFYHKEKQLIFVCMWEEYEQVLKTLLHEFRHAMQHKDDVLYVGNELYEERWIEKDARRFAERKLDEYKNRNLI
;
A
#
# COMPACT_ATOMS: atom_id res chain seq x y z
N MET A 1 13.38 -7.18 -3.41
CA MET A 1 13.56 -7.99 -2.19
C MET A 1 12.47 -9.05 -2.20
N GLU A 2 12.83 -10.33 -2.09
CA GLU A 2 11.86 -11.42 -1.97
C GLU A 2 11.73 -11.76 -0.48
N LEU A 3 10.51 -11.67 0.04
CA LEU A 3 10.21 -11.92 1.45
C LEU A 3 9.72 -13.35 1.59
N GLN A 4 10.13 -14.02 2.68
CA GLN A 4 9.72 -15.39 2.96
C GLN A 4 8.75 -15.39 4.14
N PHE A 5 7.50 -15.75 3.87
CA PHE A 5 6.45 -15.89 4.88
C PHE A 5 5.98 -17.35 4.94
N GLN A 6 5.63 -17.83 6.13
CA GLN A 6 5.21 -19.22 6.32
C GLN A 6 3.73 -19.45 5.94
N ASN A 7 2.89 -18.42 6.04
CA ASN A 7 1.44 -18.53 5.84
C ASN A 7 0.99 -17.57 4.72
N VAL A 8 1.25 -17.95 3.45
CA VAL A 8 0.84 -17.14 2.29
C VAL A 8 -0.37 -17.78 1.61
N TYR A 9 -1.50 -17.07 1.61
CA TYR A 9 -2.75 -17.52 1.00
C TYR A 9 -2.83 -17.22 -0.51
N GLN A 10 -2.28 -16.09 -0.93
CA GLN A 10 -2.10 -15.73 -2.34
C GLN A 10 -0.74 -15.02 -2.50
N GLN A 11 -0.06 -15.27 -3.62
CA GLN A 11 1.17 -14.57 -3.98
C GLN A 11 1.20 -14.25 -5.47
N VAL A 12 1.59 -13.03 -5.80
CA VAL A 12 1.91 -12.62 -7.18
C VAL A 12 3.18 -11.78 -7.15
N GLU A 13 4.28 -12.35 -7.62
CA GLU A 13 5.61 -11.74 -7.51
C GLU A 13 5.92 -11.34 -6.05
N ASN A 14 6.09 -10.04 -5.80
CA ASN A 14 6.40 -9.43 -4.51
C ASN A 14 5.15 -8.96 -3.73
N TRP A 15 3.96 -9.43 -4.11
CA TRP A 15 2.71 -9.18 -3.38
C TRP A 15 2.31 -10.43 -2.62
N TYR A 16 2.08 -10.30 -1.32
CA TYR A 16 1.84 -11.40 -0.38
C TYR A 16 0.53 -11.18 0.38
N VAL A 17 -0.29 -12.21 0.47
CA VAL A 17 -1.51 -12.22 1.30
C VAL A 17 -1.29 -13.12 2.48
N LEU A 18 -1.26 -12.54 3.67
CA LEU A 18 -1.09 -13.24 4.94
C LEU A 18 -2.40 -13.42 5.69
N ASP A 19 -3.48 -12.77 5.22
CA ASP A 19 -4.82 -12.92 5.78
C ASP A 19 -5.73 -13.74 4.85
N SER A 20 -6.30 -14.83 5.37
CA SER A 20 -7.25 -15.69 4.64
C SER A 20 -8.58 -15.03 4.30
N GLU A 21 -8.92 -13.92 4.97
CA GLU A 21 -10.18 -13.22 4.81
C GLU A 21 -10.21 -12.28 3.60
N LEU A 22 -9.08 -12.04 2.92
CA LEU A 22 -9.04 -11.23 1.70
C LEU A 22 -9.88 -11.89 0.58
N PRO A 23 -11.00 -11.28 0.17
CA PRO A 23 -11.90 -11.91 -0.80
C PRO A 23 -11.49 -11.67 -2.26
N TRP A 24 -10.48 -10.83 -2.48
CA TRP A 24 -10.10 -10.33 -3.80
C TRP A 24 -8.96 -11.15 -4.42
N ASP A 25 -8.98 -11.29 -5.75
CA ASP A 25 -7.86 -11.86 -6.52
C ASP A 25 -6.72 -10.82 -6.59
N VAL A 26 -5.60 -11.13 -5.94
CA VAL A 26 -4.43 -10.23 -5.89
C VAL A 26 -3.78 -10.03 -7.25
N LYS A 27 -3.85 -11.02 -8.15
CA LYS A 27 -3.34 -10.87 -9.51
C LYS A 27 -4.14 -9.81 -10.26
N LYS A 28 -5.47 -9.84 -10.11
CA LYS A 28 -6.35 -8.82 -10.71
C LYS A 28 -6.09 -7.44 -10.10
N LEU A 29 -6.02 -7.33 -8.77
CA LEU A 29 -5.71 -6.06 -8.08
C LEU A 29 -4.40 -5.46 -8.59
N ARG A 30 -3.33 -6.26 -8.67
CA ARG A 30 -2.02 -5.84 -9.16
C ARG A 30 -2.07 -5.37 -10.61
N ASN A 31 -2.77 -6.10 -11.48
CA ASN A 31 -2.93 -5.72 -12.88
C ASN A 31 -3.73 -4.42 -13.04
N ASP A 32 -4.83 -4.28 -12.29
CA ASP A 32 -5.66 -3.08 -12.32
C ASP A 32 -4.85 -1.86 -11.84
N LEU A 33 -4.10 -1.99 -10.74
CA LEU A 33 -3.19 -0.96 -10.25
C LEU A 33 -2.16 -0.56 -11.31
N PHE A 34 -1.38 -1.50 -11.84
CA PHE A 34 -0.31 -1.20 -12.80
C PHE A 34 -0.82 -0.87 -14.21
N SER A 35 -2.12 -0.95 -14.46
CA SER A 35 -2.74 -0.31 -15.63
C SER A 35 -2.88 1.21 -15.48
N LEU A 36 -2.80 1.73 -14.25
CA LEU A 36 -3.00 3.13 -13.89
C LEU A 36 -1.68 3.86 -13.64
N ILE A 37 -0.65 3.15 -13.19
CA ILE A 37 0.65 3.68 -12.79
C ILE A 37 1.80 2.87 -13.38
N GLU A 38 3.01 3.42 -13.35
CA GLU A 38 4.21 2.67 -13.75
C GLU A 38 4.45 1.46 -12.84
N VAL A 39 4.91 0.36 -13.43
CA VAL A 39 5.24 -0.86 -12.69
C VAL A 39 6.34 -0.57 -11.68
N SER A 40 6.13 -1.00 -10.44
CA SER A 40 7.09 -0.85 -9.35
C SER A 40 7.37 -2.20 -8.68
N ALA A 41 8.60 -2.37 -8.20
CA ALA A 41 9.05 -3.53 -7.44
C ALA A 41 8.86 -3.38 -5.92
N THR A 42 8.12 -2.35 -5.48
CA THR A 42 7.73 -2.16 -4.06
C THR A 42 6.86 -3.34 -3.61
N PRO A 43 7.28 -4.12 -2.60
CA PRO A 43 6.49 -5.23 -2.09
C PRO A 43 5.20 -4.75 -1.41
N VAL A 44 4.14 -5.55 -1.52
CA VAL A 44 2.83 -5.29 -0.91
C VAL A 44 2.44 -6.48 -0.04
N ILE A 45 1.97 -6.19 1.17
CA ILE A 45 1.58 -7.20 2.15
C ILE A 45 0.14 -6.92 2.59
N PHE A 46 -0.76 -7.87 2.36
CA PHE A 46 -2.13 -7.83 2.85
C PHE A 46 -2.21 -8.63 4.14
N CYS A 47 -2.43 -7.95 5.26
CA CYS A 47 -2.45 -8.55 6.59
C CYS A 47 -3.17 -7.63 7.57
N ASP A 48 -3.62 -8.15 8.72
CA ASP A 48 -4.09 -7.28 9.80
C ASP A 48 -2.93 -6.47 10.43
N THR A 49 -3.26 -5.57 11.36
CA THR A 49 -2.25 -4.72 12.02
C THR A 49 -1.34 -5.50 12.97
N CYS A 50 -1.78 -6.63 13.51
CA CYS A 50 -0.95 -7.49 14.37
C CYS A 50 0.12 -8.20 13.54
N ASP A 51 -0.28 -8.78 12.41
CA ASP A 51 0.63 -9.40 11.45
C ASP A 51 1.60 -8.39 10.85
N ALA A 52 1.16 -7.15 10.58
CA ALA A 52 2.05 -6.09 10.13
C ALA A 52 3.21 -5.86 11.13
N ASN A 53 2.90 -5.79 12.43
CA ASN A 53 3.91 -5.68 13.48
C ASN A 53 4.84 -6.91 13.53
N HIS A 54 4.30 -8.12 13.39
CA HIS A 54 5.13 -9.32 13.31
C HIS A 54 6.10 -9.31 12.12
N VAL A 55 5.65 -8.83 10.95
CA VAL A 55 6.52 -8.65 9.78
C VAL A 55 7.61 -7.64 10.08
N LEU A 56 7.28 -6.46 10.61
CA LEU A 56 8.25 -5.42 10.91
C LEU A 56 9.30 -5.87 11.93
N LEU A 57 8.88 -6.55 13.00
CA LEU A 57 9.77 -7.17 13.98
C LEU A 57 10.73 -8.18 13.34
N SER A 58 10.24 -9.02 12.42
CA SER A 58 11.07 -10.00 11.71
C SER A 58 12.14 -9.35 10.82
N LEU A 59 11.91 -8.10 10.41
CA LEU A 59 12.83 -7.29 9.61
C LEU A 59 13.72 -6.37 10.47
N GLY A 60 13.64 -6.49 11.80
CA GLY A 60 14.48 -5.78 12.75
C GLY A 60 14.02 -4.36 13.09
N GLU A 61 12.75 -4.02 12.83
CA GLU A 61 12.14 -2.79 13.37
C GLU A 61 11.58 -3.04 14.77
N GLU A 62 11.39 -1.96 15.53
CA GLU A 62 10.61 -2.01 16.77
C GLU A 62 9.11 -2.14 16.46
N GLU A 63 8.30 -2.56 17.44
CA GLU A 63 6.84 -2.58 17.26
C GLU A 63 6.34 -1.17 16.95
N GLU A 64 5.57 -1.02 15.87
CA GLU A 64 4.85 0.22 15.65
C GLU A 64 3.60 0.23 16.53
N GLU A 65 3.48 1.25 17.38
CA GLU A 65 2.22 1.57 18.06
C GLU A 65 1.24 2.13 17.04
N PHE A 66 0.49 1.25 16.35
CA PHE A 66 -0.63 1.67 15.52
C PHE A 66 -1.72 2.27 16.42
N LEU A 67 -1.75 3.59 16.54
CA LEU A 67 -2.73 4.30 17.39
C LEU A 67 -4.18 4.18 16.85
N PHE A 68 -4.35 3.87 15.56
CA PHE A 68 -5.66 3.71 14.90
C PHE A 68 -5.57 2.68 13.76
N PRO A 69 -6.69 2.00 13.42
CA PRO A 69 -6.74 1.17 12.23
C PRO A 69 -6.47 2.04 10.99
N VAL A 70 -5.41 1.71 10.26
CA VAL A 70 -5.04 2.32 8.98
C VAL A 70 -5.49 1.40 7.85
N GLY A 71 -6.10 1.95 6.80
CA GLY A 71 -6.47 1.14 5.62
C GLY A 71 -5.26 0.51 4.93
N GLY A 72 -4.11 1.17 5.06
CA GLY A 72 -2.79 0.71 4.63
C GLY A 72 -1.75 1.79 4.96
N PHE A 73 -0.48 1.46 4.81
CA PHE A 73 0.61 2.42 4.97
C PHE A 73 1.88 1.96 4.24
N TYR A 74 2.68 2.92 3.79
CA TYR A 74 4.01 2.72 3.25
C TYR A 74 5.08 2.88 4.35
N HIS A 75 5.73 1.77 4.70
CA HIS A 75 6.84 1.77 5.65
C HIS A 75 8.13 2.24 4.97
N LYS A 76 8.55 3.48 5.26
CA LYS A 76 9.66 4.17 4.58
C LYS A 76 10.99 3.42 4.62
N GLU A 77 11.42 2.95 5.79
CA GLU A 77 12.78 2.39 5.95
C GLU A 77 12.93 1.01 5.28
N LYS A 78 11.91 0.16 5.37
CA LYS A 78 11.84 -1.13 4.66
C LYS A 78 11.33 -1.06 3.23
N GLN A 79 10.76 0.08 2.83
CA GLN A 79 10.15 0.30 1.51
C GLN A 79 9.07 -0.75 1.19
N LEU A 80 8.16 -0.97 2.14
CA LEU A 80 7.07 -1.95 2.05
C LEU A 80 5.73 -1.23 2.10
N ILE A 81 4.73 -1.76 1.40
CA ILE A 81 3.34 -1.33 1.52
C ILE A 81 2.57 -2.39 2.29
N PHE A 82 1.86 -1.96 3.32
CA PHE A 82 0.88 -2.78 4.03
C PHE A 82 -0.53 -2.34 3.64
N VAL A 83 -1.43 -3.30 3.46
CA VAL A 83 -2.86 -3.07 3.27
C VAL A 83 -3.61 -3.85 4.34
N CYS A 84 -4.24 -3.13 5.26
CA CYS A 84 -4.82 -3.70 6.47
C CYS A 84 -6.35 -3.69 6.50
N MET A 85 -6.99 -3.12 5.48
CA MET A 85 -8.45 -3.13 5.29
C MET A 85 -8.81 -3.40 3.84
N TRP A 86 -9.86 -4.18 3.60
CA TRP A 86 -10.21 -4.66 2.27
C TRP A 86 -11.70 -4.94 2.03
N GLU A 87 -12.58 -4.21 2.70
CA GLU A 87 -14.04 -4.41 2.58
C GLU A 87 -14.56 -4.11 1.17
N GLU A 88 -14.02 -3.07 0.52
CA GLU A 88 -14.44 -2.64 -0.81
C GLU A 88 -13.26 -2.62 -1.78
N TYR A 89 -13.41 -3.28 -2.94
CA TYR A 89 -12.38 -3.38 -3.97
C TYR A 89 -11.81 -2.02 -4.40
N GLU A 90 -12.70 -1.03 -4.60
CA GLU A 90 -12.28 0.31 -5.02
C GLU A 90 -11.51 1.05 -3.93
N GLN A 91 -11.84 0.81 -2.66
CA GLN A 91 -11.09 1.40 -1.54
C GLN A 91 -9.72 0.75 -1.41
N VAL A 92 -9.60 -0.58 -1.59
CA VAL A 92 -8.30 -1.27 -1.66
C VAL A 92 -7.44 -0.66 -2.76
N LEU A 93 -8.02 -0.48 -3.95
CA LEU A 93 -7.30 0.12 -5.07
C LEU A 93 -6.89 1.58 -4.77
N LYS A 94 -7.75 2.36 -4.11
CA LYS A 94 -7.44 3.73 -3.67
C LYS A 94 -6.28 3.76 -2.67
N THR A 95 -6.30 2.88 -1.66
CA THR A 95 -5.23 2.73 -0.66
C THR A 95 -3.92 2.37 -1.34
N LEU A 96 -3.92 1.38 -2.23
CA LEU A 96 -2.74 1.00 -3.00
C LEU A 96 -2.19 2.19 -3.81
N LEU A 97 -3.04 2.91 -4.54
CA LEU A 97 -2.62 4.09 -5.30
C LEU A 97 -1.99 5.17 -4.42
N HIS A 98 -2.53 5.35 -3.21
CA HIS A 98 -1.99 6.28 -2.21
C HIS A 98 -0.59 5.85 -1.76
N GLU A 99 -0.44 4.61 -1.30
CA GLU A 99 0.84 4.12 -0.76
C GLU A 99 1.93 3.98 -1.83
N PHE A 100 1.56 3.57 -3.05
CA PHE A 100 2.49 3.59 -4.17
C PHE A 100 2.92 5.02 -4.54
N ARG A 101 2.08 6.03 -4.31
CA ARG A 101 2.49 7.42 -4.50
C ARG A 101 3.56 7.83 -3.49
N HIS A 102 3.46 7.37 -2.24
CA HIS A 102 4.54 7.55 -1.26
C HIS A 102 5.83 6.84 -1.67
N ALA A 103 5.75 5.63 -2.21
CA ALA A 103 6.91 4.93 -2.75
C ALA A 103 7.57 5.70 -3.92
N MET A 104 6.78 6.31 -4.82
CA MET A 104 7.28 7.16 -5.90
C MET A 104 7.93 8.44 -5.37
N GLN A 105 7.27 9.13 -4.44
CA GLN A 105 7.80 10.35 -3.83
C GLN A 105 9.12 10.09 -3.10
N HIS A 106 9.25 8.94 -2.43
CA HIS A 106 10.51 8.50 -1.82
C HIS A 106 11.59 8.31 -2.89
N LYS A 107 11.30 7.57 -3.98
CA LYS A 107 12.25 7.29 -5.05
C LYS A 107 12.75 8.56 -5.76
N ASP A 108 11.90 9.58 -5.86
CA ASP A 108 12.21 10.86 -6.50
C ASP A 108 12.92 11.85 -5.55
N ASP A 109 13.34 11.40 -4.36
CA ASP A 109 13.95 12.23 -3.31
C ASP A 109 13.13 13.49 -3.00
N VAL A 110 11.80 13.38 -3.05
CA VAL A 110 10.90 14.49 -2.75
C VAL A 110 11.01 14.80 -1.27
N LEU A 111 11.81 15.82 -0.95
CA LEU A 111 12.16 16.20 0.41
C LEU A 111 10.91 16.47 1.26
N TYR A 112 10.90 15.91 2.48
CA TYR A 112 10.00 16.32 3.56
C TYR A 112 10.39 17.73 4.01
N VAL A 113 9.95 18.75 3.27
CA VAL A 113 10.17 20.15 3.66
C VAL A 113 9.04 20.57 4.60
N GLY A 114 9.25 20.48 5.92
CA GLY A 114 8.44 21.24 6.89
C GLY A 114 8.11 20.54 8.21
N ASN A 115 8.06 21.33 9.29
CA ASN A 115 7.55 20.97 10.63
C ASN A 115 6.01 20.93 10.68
N GLU A 116 5.33 20.57 9.58
CA GLU A 116 3.87 20.63 9.46
C GLU A 116 3.20 19.35 10.01
N LEU A 117 1.97 19.51 10.55
CA LEU A 117 1.10 18.42 10.97
C LEU A 117 0.88 17.43 9.81
N TYR A 118 0.76 16.13 10.10
CA TYR A 118 0.73 15.04 9.09
C TYR A 118 -0.25 15.31 7.93
N GLU A 119 -1.47 15.77 8.23
CA GLU A 119 -2.51 16.08 7.24
C GLU A 119 -2.25 17.36 6.43
N GLU A 120 -1.42 18.25 6.95
CA GLU A 120 -1.08 19.51 6.30
C GLU A 120 0.05 19.34 5.29
N ARG A 121 0.86 18.28 5.45
CA ARG A 121 2.00 17.95 4.60
C ARG A 121 1.55 17.82 3.15
N TRP A 122 2.17 18.62 2.29
CA TRP A 122 1.92 18.61 0.84
C TRP A 122 2.05 17.19 0.23
N ILE A 123 2.95 16.36 0.77
CA ILE A 123 3.16 14.95 0.37
C ILE A 123 1.89 14.10 0.53
N GLU A 124 1.20 14.21 1.66
CA GLU A 124 -0.06 13.50 1.94
C GLU A 124 -1.19 14.00 1.03
N LYS A 125 -1.28 15.33 0.86
CA LYS A 125 -2.26 15.94 -0.06
C LYS A 125 -2.04 15.51 -1.50
N ASP A 126 -0.80 15.40 -1.94
CA ASP A 126 -0.43 14.89 -3.26
C ASP A 126 -0.80 13.41 -3.40
N ALA A 127 -0.48 12.56 -2.41
CA ALA A 127 -0.85 11.14 -2.40
C ALA A 127 -2.36 10.92 -2.48
N ARG A 128 -3.15 11.65 -1.68
CA ARG A 128 -4.62 11.61 -1.72
C ARG A 128 -5.17 12.01 -3.10
N ARG A 129 -4.74 13.16 -3.63
CA ARG A 129 -5.21 13.66 -4.94
C ARG A 129 -4.80 12.74 -6.08
N PHE A 130 -3.60 12.17 -6.00
CA PHE A 130 -3.13 11.20 -6.97
C PHE A 130 -4.02 9.95 -6.98
N ALA A 131 -4.30 9.38 -5.79
CA ALA A 131 -5.14 8.21 -5.64
C ALA A 131 -6.57 8.45 -6.15
N GLU A 132 -7.18 9.58 -5.82
CA GLU A 132 -8.52 9.96 -6.29
C GLU A 132 -8.58 10.04 -7.82
N ARG A 133 -7.67 10.80 -8.43
CA ARG A 133 -7.61 10.94 -9.88
C ARG A 133 -7.42 9.59 -10.59
N LYS A 134 -6.55 8.73 -10.06
CA LYS A 134 -6.28 7.41 -10.65
C LYS A 134 -7.44 6.43 -10.47
N LEU A 135 -8.15 6.52 -9.35
CA LEU A 135 -9.38 5.75 -9.16
C LEU A 135 -10.48 6.20 -10.14
N ASP A 136 -10.61 7.50 -10.39
CA ASP A 136 -11.55 8.01 -11.39
C ASP A 136 -11.18 7.53 -12.81
N GLU A 137 -9.89 7.51 -13.15
CA GLU A 137 -9.39 6.92 -14.41
C GLU A 137 -9.80 5.44 -14.52
N TYR A 138 -9.68 4.65 -13.44
CA TYR A 138 -10.12 3.24 -13.41
C TYR A 138 -11.63 3.10 -13.60
N LYS A 139 -12.43 3.89 -12.88
CA LYS A 139 -13.90 3.87 -12.98
C LYS A 139 -14.37 4.16 -14.40
N ASN A 140 -13.81 5.20 -15.01
CA ASN A 140 -14.17 5.59 -16.37
C ASN A 140 -13.83 4.53 -17.43
N ARG A 141 -12.78 3.72 -17.21
CA ARG A 141 -12.42 2.61 -18.11
C ARG A 141 -13.39 1.42 -18.02
N ASN A 142 -14.00 1.21 -16.86
CA ASN A 142 -14.90 0.08 -16.59
C ASN A 142 -16.39 0.42 -16.77
N LEU A 143 -16.72 1.68 -17.12
CA LEU A 143 -18.08 2.11 -17.47
C LEU A 143 -18.40 1.94 -18.97
N ILE A 144 -17.46 1.40 -19.76
CA ILE A 144 -17.58 1.08 -21.19
C ILE A 144 -17.57 -0.43 -21.34
#